data_AF-A0A4R4SHY4-F1
#
_entry.id   AF-A0A4R4SHY4-F1
#
_cell.length_a   1.000
_cell.length_b   1.000
_cell.length_c   1.000
_cell.angle_alpha   90.00
_cell.angle_beta   90.00
_cell.angle_gamma   90.00
#
_symmetry.space_group_name_H-M   'P 1'
#
loop_
_entity.id
_entity.type
_entity.pdbx_description
1 polymer ?
#
loop_
_entity_poly.entity_id
_entity_poly.type
_entity_poly.pdbx_seq_one_letter_code
_entity_poly.pdbx_strand_id
1 'polypeptide(L)'
;MADDELASVLGGVGARLRALRQEQGGTLAQLSAATGISVSTLSRLESGLRKPTLELLLPLARAYRVPLDELVGAPETADPRIRP
;
A
#
# COMPACT_ATOMS: atom_id res chain seq x y z
N MET A 1 0.63 19.77 10.91
CA MET A 1 1.72 18.91 11.44
C MET A 1 1.34 17.44 11.40
N ALA A 2 0.45 16.92 12.26
CA ALA A 2 0.03 15.50 12.20
C ALA A 2 -0.76 15.14 10.92
N ASP A 3 -1.62 16.05 10.45
CA ASP A 3 -2.36 15.84 9.19
C ASP A 3 -1.46 15.86 7.95
N ASP A 4 -0.39 16.67 7.97
CA ASP A 4 0.60 16.73 6.88
C ASP A 4 1.45 15.46 6.81
N GLU A 5 1.80 14.91 7.97
CA GLU A 5 2.50 13.63 8.08
C GLU A 5 1.63 12.49 7.56
N LEU A 6 0.35 12.43 7.95
CA LEU A 6 -0.60 11.46 7.42
C LEU A 6 -0.78 11.62 5.90
N ALA A 7 -0.89 12.85 5.40
CA ALA A 7 -1.00 13.11 3.97
C ALA A 7 0.25 12.65 3.20
N SER A 8 1.44 12.87 3.76
CA SER A 8 2.72 12.39 3.20
C SER A 8 2.77 10.87 3.13
N VAL A 9 2.43 10.19 4.23
CA VAL A 9 2.37 8.72 4.33
C VAL A 9 1.43 8.14 3.26
N LEU A 10 0.20 8.66 3.20
CA LEU A 10 -0.83 8.21 2.25
C LEU A 10 -0.45 8.54 0.80
N GLY A 11 0.21 9.68 0.55
CA GLY A 11 0.67 10.10 -0.77
C GLY A 11 1.70 9.15 -1.38
N GLY A 12 2.55 8.53 -0.56
CA GLY A 12 3.55 7.55 -1.02
C GLY A 12 2.99 6.16 -1.34
N VAL A 13 1.77 5.83 -0.90
CA VAL A 13 1.21 4.46 -1.00
C VAL A 13 1.06 4.01 -2.45
N GLY A 14 0.57 4.87 -3.33
CA GLY A 14 0.35 4.53 -4.73
C GLY A 14 1.64 4.13 -5.44
N ALA A 15 2.72 4.88 -5.21
CA ALA A 15 4.02 4.61 -5.79
C ALA A 15 4.60 3.27 -5.30
N ARG A 16 4.48 2.96 -4.00
CA ARG A 16 4.94 1.69 -3.42
C ARG A 16 4.18 0.49 -3.99
N LEU A 17 2.85 0.60 -4.10
CA LEU A 17 2.03 -0.46 -4.72
C LEU A 17 2.42 -0.72 -6.17
N ARG A 18 2.69 0.35 -6.94
CA ARG A 18 3.16 0.24 -8.32
C ARG A 18 4.52 -0.44 -8.40
N ALA A 19 5.45 -0.10 -7.52
CA ALA A 19 6.78 -0.70 -7.45
C ALA A 19 6.67 -2.21 -7.17
N LEU A 20 5.97 -2.60 -6.11
CA LEU A 20 5.74 -4.02 -5.77
C LEU A 20 5.13 -4.82 -6.93
N ARG A 21 4.14 -4.23 -7.63
CA ARG A 21 3.55 -4.87 -8.80
C ARG A 21 4.58 -5.13 -9.90
N GLN A 22 5.42 -4.14 -10.19
CA GLN A 22 6.44 -4.22 -11.24
C GLN A 22 7.57 -5.19 -10.86
N GLU A 23 8.00 -5.17 -9.61
CA GLU A 23 9.01 -6.09 -9.07
C GLU A 23 8.57 -7.55 -9.18
N GLN A 24 7.27 -7.83 -8.99
CA GLN A 24 6.70 -9.16 -9.18
C GLN A 24 6.31 -9.46 -10.65
N GLY A 25 6.61 -8.56 -11.60
CA GLY A 25 6.29 -8.74 -13.03
C GLY A 25 4.79 -8.79 -13.34
N GLY A 26 3.94 -8.30 -12.43
CA GLY A 26 2.49 -8.41 -12.53
C GLY A 26 1.84 -7.29 -13.34
N THR A 27 0.71 -7.60 -13.97
CA THR A 27 -0.19 -6.62 -14.58
C THR A 27 -1.31 -6.23 -13.60
N LEU A 28 -1.94 -5.07 -13.83
CA LEU A 28 -3.13 -4.68 -13.06
C LEU A 28 -4.27 -5.69 -13.19
N ALA A 29 -4.39 -6.37 -14.34
CA ALA A 29 -5.39 -7.40 -14.57
C ALA A 29 -5.15 -8.64 -13.69
N GLN A 30 -3.90 -9.10 -13.58
CA GLN A 30 -3.53 -10.21 -12.69
C GLN A 30 -3.78 -9.84 -11.21
N LEU A 31 -3.38 -8.63 -10.80
CA LEU A 31 -3.62 -8.15 -9.45
C LEU A 31 -5.13 -8.03 -9.14
N SER A 32 -5.92 -7.61 -10.13
CA SER A 32 -7.38 -7.54 -10.02
C SER A 32 -7.99 -8.92 -9.79
N ALA A 33 -7.54 -9.92 -10.55
CA ALA A 33 -7.98 -11.31 -10.37
C ALA A 33 -7.60 -11.86 -8.99
N ALA A 34 -6.42 -11.52 -8.48
CA ALA A 34 -5.94 -12.01 -7.18
C ALA A 34 -6.62 -11.34 -5.97
N THR A 35 -7.01 -10.08 -6.09
CA THR A 35 -7.52 -9.27 -4.97
C THR A 35 -9.03 -9.03 -5.01
N GLY A 36 -9.68 -9.25 -6.15
CA GLY A 36 -11.07 -8.87 -6.40
C GLY A 36 -11.28 -7.36 -6.57
N ILE A 37 -10.22 -6.55 -6.51
CA ILE A 37 -10.29 -5.11 -6.71
C ILE A 37 -10.28 -4.82 -8.21
N SER A 38 -11.20 -3.99 -8.70
CA SER A 38 -11.24 -3.66 -10.14
C SER A 38 -9.93 -3.03 -10.63
N VAL A 39 -9.55 -3.32 -11.88
CA VAL A 39 -8.39 -2.70 -12.57
C VAL A 39 -8.44 -1.17 -12.48
N SER A 40 -9.62 -0.57 -12.65
CA SER A 40 -9.78 0.90 -12.57
C SER A 40 -9.48 1.44 -11.17
N THR A 41 -9.87 0.72 -10.12
CA THR A 41 -9.57 1.09 -8.73
C THR A 41 -8.08 0.95 -8.45
N LEU A 42 -7.44 -0.15 -8.88
CA LEU A 42 -6.00 -0.36 -8.73
C LEU A 42 -5.19 0.71 -9.47
N SER A 43 -5.57 1.04 -10.70
CA SER A 43 -4.93 2.11 -11.49
C SER A 43 -5.00 3.47 -10.80
N ARG A 44 -6.18 3.86 -10.30
CA ARG A 44 -6.33 5.11 -9.53
C ARG A 44 -5.56 5.08 -8.21
N LEU A 45 -5.45 3.92 -7.58
CA LEU A 45 -4.70 3.75 -6.34
C LEU A 45 -3.19 3.93 -6.59
N GLU A 46 -2.64 3.27 -7.63
CA GLU A 46 -1.22 3.41 -8.02
C GLU A 46 -0.84 4.83 -8.48
N SER A 47 -1.79 5.58 -9.03
CA SER A 47 -1.58 6.97 -9.46
C SER A 47 -1.89 8.01 -8.38
N GLY A 48 -2.27 7.59 -7.17
CA GLY A 48 -2.63 8.50 -6.07
C GLY A 48 -3.98 9.22 -6.24
N LEU A 49 -4.73 8.94 -7.31
CA LEU A 49 -6.05 9.50 -7.59
C LEU A 49 -7.17 8.87 -6.73
N ARG A 50 -6.87 7.77 -6.03
CA ARG A 50 -7.77 7.13 -5.07
C ARG A 50 -7.10 7.07 -3.72
N LYS A 51 -7.78 7.62 -2.69
CA LYS A 51 -7.32 7.52 -1.30
C LYS A 51 -7.24 6.04 -0.88
N PRO A 52 -6.09 5.58 -0.35
CA PRO A 52 -5.98 4.24 0.19
C PRO A 52 -6.82 4.09 1.45
N THR A 53 -7.60 3.02 1.52
CA THR A 53 -8.39 2.62 2.69
C THR A 53 -7.92 1.25 3.17
N LEU A 54 -8.18 0.89 4.42
CA LEU A 54 -7.81 -0.43 4.95
C LEU A 54 -8.46 -1.57 4.13
N GLU A 55 -9.70 -1.40 3.69
CA GLU A 55 -10.40 -2.35 2.82
C GLU A 55 -9.68 -2.60 1.49
N LEU A 56 -8.98 -1.59 0.96
CA LEU A 56 -8.16 -1.73 -0.25
C LEU A 56 -6.77 -2.28 0.06
N LEU A 57 -6.15 -1.85 1.16
CA LEU A 57 -4.77 -2.20 1.49
C LEU A 57 -4.61 -3.62 2.03
N LEU A 58 -5.55 -4.12 2.84
CA LEU A 58 -5.43 -5.46 3.45
C LEU A 58 -5.39 -6.59 2.40
N PRO A 59 -6.25 -6.60 1.36
CA PRO A 59 -6.12 -7.57 0.27
C PRO A 59 -4.81 -7.45 -0.49
N LEU A 60 -4.31 -6.23 -0.71
CA LEU A 60 -3.05 -5.98 -1.42
C LEU A 60 -1.84 -6.49 -0.63
N ALA A 61 -1.80 -6.24 0.68
CA ALA A 61 -0.75 -6.74 1.58
C ALA A 61 -0.69 -8.27 1.52
N ARG A 62 -1.84 -8.93 1.58
CA ARG A 62 -1.94 -10.40 1.45
C ARG A 62 -1.48 -10.89 0.08
N ALA A 63 -1.90 -10.24 -1.00
CA ALA A 63 -1.52 -10.62 -2.36
C ALA A 63 -0.01 -10.51 -2.59
N TYR A 64 0.62 -9.46 -2.07
CA TYR A 64 2.07 -9.25 -2.17
C TYR A 64 2.88 -10.00 -1.10
N ARG A 65 2.23 -10.56 -0.08
CA ARG A 65 2.87 -11.23 1.06
C ARG A 65 3.83 -10.31 1.83
N VAL A 66 3.42 -9.05 1.95
CA VAL A 66 4.14 -8.02 2.72
C VAL A 66 3.26 -7.52 3.86
N PRO A 67 3.85 -7.07 4.97
CA PRO A 67 3.09 -6.47 6.05
C PRO A 67 2.52 -5.10 5.62
N LEU A 68 1.47 -4.64 6.32
CA LEU A 68 0.74 -3.42 5.95
C LEU A 68 1.58 -2.15 6.11
N ASP A 69 2.43 -2.13 7.13
CA ASP A 69 3.43 -1.08 7.40
C ASP A 69 4.35 -0.82 6.19
N GLU A 70 4.75 -1.86 5.47
CA GLU A 70 5.54 -1.76 4.24
C GLU A 70 4.77 -1.00 3.14
N LEU A 71 3.46 -1.26 2.99
CA LEU A 71 2.63 -0.55 2.01
C LEU A 71 2.45 0.93 2.35
N VAL A 72 2.38 1.26 3.63
CA VAL A 72 2.24 2.66 4.09
C VAL A 72 3.57 3.35 4.29
N GLY A 73 4.70 2.63 4.26
CA GLY A 73 6.02 3.18 4.54
C GLY A 73 6.10 3.73 5.95
N ALA A 74 5.50 3.03 6.92
CA ALA A 74 5.55 3.43 8.31
C ALA A 74 7.01 3.39 8.81
N PRO A 75 7.43 4.36 9.63
CA PRO A 75 8.76 4.32 10.25
C PRO A 75 8.87 3.08 11.15
N GLU A 76 10.08 2.54 11.26
CA GLU A 76 10.37 1.48 12.23
C GLU A 76 9.95 1.94 13.62
N THR A 77 8.94 1.30 14.18
CA THR A 77 8.50 1.55 15.55
C THR A 77 9.39 0.72 16.46
N ALA A 78 10.18 1.37 17.31
CA ALA A 78 11.00 0.69 18.31
C ALA A 78 10.11 -0.21 19.19
N ASP A 79 10.61 -1.40 19.54
CA ASP A 79 9.86 -2.34 20.38
C ASP A 79 9.59 -1.69 21.75
N PRO A 80 8.33 -1.39 22.10
CA PRO A 80 8.00 -0.68 23.33
C PRO A 80 8.34 -1.49 24.60
N ARG A 81 8.63 -2.79 24.45
CA ARG A 81 9.03 -3.68 25.54
C ARG A 81 10.52 -3.59 25.84
N ILE A 82 11.33 -3.10 24.90
CA ILE A 82 12.73 -2.78 25.13
C ILE A 82 12.75 -1.36 25.71
N ARG A 83 12.55 -1.25 27.03
CA ARG A 83 12.86 -0.02 27.75
C ARG A 83 14.37 0.08 27.92
N PRO A 84 15.02 1.21 27.56
CA PRO A 84 16.40 1.47 27.97
C PRO A 84 16.52 1.56 29.50
#